data_AF-A0A6P3YQI3-F1
#
_entry.id   AF-A0A6P3YQI3-F1
#
_cell.length_a   1.000
_cell.length_b   1.000
_cell.length_c   1.000
_cell.angle_alpha   90.00
_cell.angle_beta   90.00
_cell.angle_gamma   90.00
#
_symmetry.space_group_name_H-M   'P 1'
#
loop_
_entity.id
_entity.type
_entity.pdbx_description
1 polymer ?
#
loop_
_entity_poly.entity_id
_entity_poly.type
_entity_poly.pdbx_seq_one_letter_code
_entity_poly.pdbx_strand_id
1 'polypeptide(L)'
;MDELIDTAEKKVLVDIVKMVQKRGMKGTKGDWKEFLNSYDKKFGSSLSDPARRSNDVLASFLKTFDKENDLKFLANVMQCCSNRKLVDELAKRNPDKETPVQRLVCLTLQHPQYALEYSFPSYEEGWVVTKLCKKSKVRRSDDMVAIDCEMVECVDGTEALVKICVVDRNLEVKLDKLVKPNKGVANYRTEITGITDADLDGVTCSLADIQKSMKKLLSNGTILVGHSVNNDLKVLKVDHAWVIDTSLIFKYSDGPTFRRPSLNNLCKSVLGYEVRQKGAPHNCLDDACAAMKLVLAKIDLQVANISIIDEDVPETNMAKLLLHRIPVHMPSEELHKIMPGNFTIEVKPSKKPQGDKYSVYVVYKNSQEAQQAYEDVKGNQEKDSYGRPQKLVTFQLSTGIVGNLYVRKMAHDDSVQQVSSKKRALQVEENSVMSKKLITERTILKENLADSKQLCDHLKEIESLKEQLKQTSDQCSDHLEEIERLKQELGNRDFEISVLNKMVSKLQKDKKLKKK
;
A
#
# COMPACT_ATOMS: atom_id res chain seq x y z
N MET A 1 -7.83 10.50 34.72
CA MET A 1 -8.02 9.09 34.32
C MET A 1 -9.34 8.59 34.83
N ASP A 2 -9.66 8.88 36.09
CA ASP A 2 -10.91 8.48 36.75
C ASP A 2 -12.17 8.88 35.97
N GLU A 3 -12.26 10.11 35.47
CA GLU A 3 -13.38 10.54 34.62
C GLU A 3 -13.53 9.69 33.33
N LEU A 4 -12.42 9.24 32.74
CA LEU A 4 -12.46 8.37 31.55
C LEU A 4 -12.96 6.99 31.92
N ILE A 5 -12.54 6.45 33.07
CA ILE A 5 -12.99 5.15 33.58
C ILE A 5 -14.49 5.20 33.88
N ASP A 6 -14.96 6.27 34.54
CA ASP A 6 -16.36 6.41 34.95
C ASP A 6 -17.33 6.57 33.77
N THR A 7 -16.86 7.15 32.66
CA THR A 7 -17.65 7.34 31.44
C THR A 7 -17.53 6.20 30.43
N ALA A 8 -16.70 5.20 30.71
CA ALA A 8 -16.46 4.10 29.78
C ALA A 8 -17.63 3.11 29.73
N GLU A 9 -17.96 2.65 28.52
CA GLU A 9 -18.92 1.57 28.34
C GLU A 9 -18.44 0.26 28.97
N LYS A 10 -19.39 -0.53 29.47
CA LYS A 10 -19.14 -1.84 30.12
C LYS A 10 -18.17 -2.72 29.32
N LYS A 11 -18.38 -2.85 28.01
CA LYS A 11 -17.56 -3.71 27.15
C LYS A 11 -16.08 -3.29 27.18
N VAL A 12 -15.82 -1.98 27.16
CA VAL A 12 -14.45 -1.42 27.23
C VAL A 12 -13.82 -1.73 28.58
N LEU A 13 -14.56 -1.51 29.67
CA LEU A 13 -14.08 -1.85 31.03
C LEU A 13 -13.74 -3.34 31.16
N VAL A 14 -14.60 -4.23 30.64
CA VAL A 14 -14.38 -5.67 30.62
C VAL A 14 -13.11 -6.04 29.86
N ASP A 15 -12.92 -5.48 28.66
CA ASP A 15 -11.75 -5.76 27.83
C ASP A 15 -10.45 -5.30 28.50
N ILE A 16 -10.46 -4.12 29.13
CA ILE A 16 -9.31 -3.61 29.88
C ILE A 16 -8.97 -4.53 31.05
N VAL A 17 -9.95 -4.91 31.87
CA VAL A 17 -9.69 -5.81 33.01
C VAL A 17 -9.14 -7.16 32.54
N LYS A 18 -9.67 -7.72 31.45
CA LYS A 18 -9.12 -8.95 30.85
C LYS A 18 -7.66 -8.78 30.40
N MET A 19 -7.30 -7.63 29.82
CA MET A 19 -5.92 -7.34 29.43
C MET A 19 -4.99 -7.17 30.63
N VAL A 20 -5.43 -6.47 31.67
CA VAL A 20 -4.72 -6.30 32.96
C VAL A 20 -4.45 -7.67 33.59
N GLN A 21 -5.46 -8.55 33.62
CA GLN A 21 -5.33 -9.93 34.11
C GLN A 21 -4.33 -10.74 33.27
N LYS A 22 -4.41 -10.67 31.93
CA LYS A 22 -3.50 -11.38 31.03
C LYS A 22 -2.05 -10.97 31.24
N ARG A 23 -1.81 -9.71 31.62
CA ARG A 23 -0.49 -9.15 31.91
C ARG A 23 -0.01 -9.37 33.35
N GLY A 24 -0.84 -9.95 34.22
CA GLY A 24 -0.50 -10.15 35.63
C GLY A 24 -0.29 -8.83 36.40
N MET A 25 -0.91 -7.74 35.94
CA MET A 25 -0.77 -6.43 36.56
C MET A 25 -1.49 -6.39 37.92
N LYS A 26 -0.89 -5.67 38.89
CA LYS A 26 -1.41 -5.53 40.26
C LYS A 26 -1.49 -4.07 40.65
N GLY A 27 -2.68 -3.64 41.10
CA GLY A 27 -2.88 -2.33 41.68
C GLY A 27 -2.56 -2.32 43.18
N THR A 28 -2.89 -1.22 43.86
CA THR A 28 -2.74 -1.06 45.32
C THR A 28 -3.56 -2.06 46.14
N LYS A 29 -4.57 -2.69 45.52
CA LYS A 29 -5.42 -3.74 46.12
C LYS A 29 -5.13 -5.14 45.55
N GLY A 30 -3.95 -5.32 44.93
CA GLY A 30 -3.52 -6.60 44.37
C GLY A 30 -3.99 -6.82 42.94
N ASP A 31 -3.99 -8.09 42.52
CA ASP A 31 -4.58 -8.52 41.26
C ASP A 31 -6.12 -8.53 41.31
N TRP A 32 -6.76 -8.83 40.18
CA TRP A 32 -8.22 -8.83 40.09
C TRP A 32 -8.92 -9.75 41.10
N LYS A 33 -8.35 -10.93 41.39
CA LYS A 33 -8.96 -11.87 42.33
C LYS A 33 -8.74 -11.42 43.78
N GLU A 34 -7.54 -10.94 44.09
CA GLU A 34 -7.20 -10.33 45.39
C GLU A 34 -8.12 -9.13 45.68
N PHE A 35 -8.29 -8.24 44.70
CA PHE A 35 -9.23 -7.12 44.78
C PHE A 35 -10.66 -7.60 45.05
N LEU A 36 -11.19 -8.52 44.25
CA LEU A 36 -12.56 -9.02 44.39
C LEU A 36 -12.83 -9.62 45.78
N ASN A 37 -11.87 -10.39 46.33
CA ASN A 37 -11.99 -10.97 47.66
C ASN A 37 -12.09 -9.91 48.77
N SER A 38 -11.40 -8.78 48.60
CA SER A 38 -11.46 -7.67 49.57
C SER A 38 -12.66 -6.74 49.37
N TYR A 39 -13.10 -6.55 48.13
CA TYR A 39 -14.06 -5.53 47.73
C TYR A 39 -15.51 -6.05 47.70
N ASP A 40 -15.73 -7.29 47.23
CA ASP A 40 -17.06 -7.91 47.15
C ASP A 40 -17.14 -9.14 48.04
N LYS A 41 -17.56 -8.93 49.29
CA LYS A 41 -17.72 -10.01 50.29
C LYS A 41 -18.80 -11.03 49.93
N LYS A 42 -19.71 -10.71 49.00
CA LYS A 42 -20.83 -11.60 48.65
C LYS A 42 -20.39 -12.67 47.65
N PHE A 43 -19.68 -12.28 46.61
CA PHE A 43 -19.24 -13.21 45.57
C PHE A 43 -17.72 -13.45 45.57
N GLY A 44 -16.90 -12.48 45.96
CA GLY A 44 -15.44 -12.59 45.99
C GLY A 44 -14.85 -13.09 44.66
N SER A 45 -13.76 -13.84 44.70
CA SER A 45 -13.12 -14.40 43.51
C SER A 45 -13.89 -15.56 42.87
N SER A 46 -14.97 -16.05 43.47
CA SER A 46 -15.79 -17.15 42.90
C SER A 46 -16.45 -16.76 41.58
N LEU A 47 -16.74 -15.46 41.39
CA LEU A 47 -17.22 -14.87 40.15
C LEU A 47 -16.12 -13.96 39.55
N SER A 48 -15.08 -14.56 38.99
CA SER A 48 -13.90 -13.81 38.51
C SER A 48 -13.98 -13.34 37.07
N ASP A 49 -14.98 -13.75 36.28
CA ASP A 49 -15.14 -13.25 34.91
C ASP A 49 -15.56 -11.76 34.93
N PRO A 50 -14.75 -10.83 34.40
CA PRO A 50 -15.08 -9.41 34.37
C PRO A 50 -16.40 -9.11 33.66
N ALA A 51 -16.79 -9.92 32.65
CA ALA A 51 -18.05 -9.72 31.92
C ALA A 51 -19.29 -9.88 32.82
N ARG A 52 -19.16 -10.65 33.90
CA ARG A 52 -20.23 -10.94 34.87
C ARG A 52 -20.28 -9.92 36.02
N ARG A 53 -19.42 -8.89 36.01
CA ARG A 53 -19.40 -7.82 37.03
C ARG A 53 -20.11 -6.54 36.59
N SER A 54 -20.47 -5.71 37.56
CA SER A 54 -21.03 -4.37 37.31
C SER A 54 -19.94 -3.39 36.89
N ASN A 55 -20.35 -2.29 36.25
CA ASN A 55 -19.42 -1.24 35.82
C ASN A 55 -18.67 -0.65 37.02
N ASP A 56 -19.35 -0.42 38.14
CA ASP A 56 -18.75 0.14 39.35
C ASP A 56 -17.61 -0.72 39.90
N VAL A 57 -17.77 -2.05 39.89
CA VAL A 57 -16.72 -2.97 40.36
C VAL A 57 -15.52 -2.93 39.42
N LEU A 58 -15.74 -2.94 38.10
CA LEU A 58 -14.67 -2.85 37.11
C LEU A 58 -13.94 -1.50 37.21
N ALA A 59 -14.68 -0.40 37.28
CA ALA A 59 -14.14 0.95 37.44
C ALA A 59 -13.33 1.09 38.73
N SER A 60 -13.87 0.59 39.85
CA SER A 60 -13.19 0.62 41.15
C SER A 60 -11.88 -0.14 41.14
N PHE A 61 -11.82 -1.30 40.47
CA PHE A 61 -10.56 -2.02 40.30
C PHE A 61 -9.55 -1.25 39.44
N LEU A 62 -9.97 -0.70 38.31
CA LEU A 62 -9.05 0.06 37.44
C LEU A 62 -8.52 1.33 38.12
N LYS A 63 -9.29 1.93 39.04
CA LYS A 63 -8.85 3.05 39.89
C LYS A 63 -7.84 2.66 40.97
N THR A 64 -7.57 1.36 41.18
CA THR A 64 -6.55 0.91 42.15
C THR A 64 -5.12 1.05 41.62
N PHE A 65 -4.95 1.28 40.32
CA PHE A 65 -3.64 1.49 39.68
C PHE A 65 -3.20 2.94 39.87
N ASP A 66 -1.99 3.16 40.34
CA ASP A 66 -1.40 4.48 40.63
C ASP A 66 -0.03 4.70 39.98
N LYS A 67 0.64 3.62 39.55
CA LYS A 67 1.93 3.68 38.87
C LYS A 67 1.81 4.33 37.49
N GLU A 68 2.72 5.24 37.16
CA GLU A 68 2.70 6.00 35.90
C GLU A 68 2.64 5.11 34.65
N ASN A 69 3.42 4.02 34.63
CA ASN A 69 3.42 3.08 33.51
C ASN A 69 2.09 2.34 33.35
N ASP A 70 1.45 1.96 34.46
CA ASP A 70 0.15 1.27 34.45
C ASP A 70 -0.94 2.23 33.98
N LEU A 71 -0.94 3.47 34.50
CA LEU A 71 -1.85 4.53 34.06
C LEU A 71 -1.67 4.81 32.55
N LYS A 72 -0.44 4.92 32.06
CA LYS A 72 -0.15 5.14 30.63
C LYS A 72 -0.67 3.98 29.79
N PHE A 73 -0.48 2.73 30.23
CA PHE A 73 -1.05 1.56 29.57
C PHE A 73 -2.58 1.62 29.51
N LEU A 74 -3.25 1.87 30.63
CA LEU A 74 -4.70 1.97 30.70
C LEU A 74 -5.23 3.08 29.78
N ALA A 75 -4.59 4.26 29.79
CA ALA A 75 -4.92 5.36 28.88
C ALA A 75 -4.83 4.94 27.41
N ASN A 76 -3.75 4.24 27.02
CA ASN A 76 -3.55 3.78 25.65
C ASN A 76 -4.65 2.77 25.25
N VAL A 77 -4.96 1.79 26.10
CA VAL A 77 -6.03 0.81 25.81
C VAL A 77 -7.37 1.51 25.63
N MET A 78 -7.72 2.44 26.52
CA MET A 78 -8.96 3.22 26.40
C MET A 78 -9.01 4.01 25.10
N GLN A 79 -7.90 4.65 24.72
CA GLN A 79 -7.80 5.38 23.47
C GLN A 79 -7.97 4.45 22.25
N CYS A 80 -7.34 3.27 22.26
CA CYS A 80 -7.50 2.27 21.20
C CYS A 80 -8.96 1.80 21.06
N CYS A 81 -9.63 1.50 22.18
CA CYS A 81 -11.03 1.13 22.18
C CYS A 81 -11.93 2.25 21.62
N SER A 82 -11.67 3.50 22.01
CA SER A 82 -12.40 4.67 21.49
C SER A 82 -12.17 4.87 20.00
N ASN A 83 -10.92 4.78 19.55
CA ASN A 83 -10.54 4.88 18.14
C ASN A 83 -11.21 3.79 17.30
N ARG A 84 -11.19 2.54 17.77
CA ARG A 84 -11.83 1.40 17.07
C ARG A 84 -13.32 1.63 16.85
N LYS A 85 -14.05 2.09 17.87
CA LYS A 85 -15.47 2.43 17.72
C LYS A 85 -15.71 3.51 16.68
N LEU A 86 -14.89 4.56 16.69
CA LEU A 86 -15.00 5.65 15.72
C LEU A 86 -14.69 5.16 14.30
N VAL A 87 -13.70 4.27 14.14
CA VAL A 87 -13.39 3.62 12.87
C VAL A 87 -14.56 2.76 12.40
N ASP A 88 -15.15 1.95 13.28
CA ASP A 88 -16.33 1.13 12.95
C ASP A 88 -17.53 1.99 12.52
N GLU A 89 -17.73 3.14 13.16
CA GLU A 89 -18.75 4.13 12.75
C GLU A 89 -18.43 4.77 11.40
N LEU A 90 -17.16 5.13 11.16
CA LEU A 90 -16.68 5.74 9.91
C LEU A 90 -16.79 4.77 8.73
N ALA A 91 -16.42 3.51 8.93
CA ALA A 91 -16.50 2.46 7.92
C ALA A 91 -17.95 2.18 7.47
N LYS A 92 -18.94 2.42 8.34
CA LYS A 92 -20.37 2.28 8.00
C LYS A 92 -20.97 3.47 7.25
N ARG A 93 -20.23 4.57 7.10
CA ARG A 93 -20.76 5.76 6.41
C ARG A 93 -20.89 5.51 4.92
N ASN A 94 -21.87 6.17 4.30
CA ASN A 94 -21.98 6.19 2.86
C ASN A 94 -20.92 7.18 2.30
N PRO A 95 -19.92 6.71 1.52
CA PRO A 95 -18.89 7.56 0.96
C PRO A 95 -19.43 8.64 0.01
N ASP A 96 -20.64 8.45 -0.54
CA ASP A 96 -21.27 9.39 -1.46
C ASP A 96 -21.68 10.72 -0.83
N LYS A 97 -21.76 10.79 0.49
CA LYS A 97 -22.20 11.97 1.25
C LYS A 97 -21.04 12.76 1.88
N GLU A 98 -19.80 12.31 1.71
CA GLU A 98 -18.60 12.89 2.32
C GLU A 98 -17.79 13.71 1.30
N THR A 99 -16.84 14.52 1.78
CA THR A 99 -15.90 15.24 0.89
C THR A 99 -15.05 14.26 0.07
N PRO A 100 -14.50 14.66 -1.10
CA PRO A 100 -13.66 13.77 -1.91
C PRO A 100 -12.52 13.12 -1.11
N VAL A 101 -11.86 13.88 -0.23
CA VAL A 101 -10.78 13.38 0.64
C VAL A 101 -11.31 12.37 1.65
N GLN A 102 -12.42 12.68 2.33
CA GLN A 102 -13.03 11.79 3.33
C GLN A 102 -13.58 10.50 2.71
N ARG A 103 -14.08 10.57 1.47
CA ARG A 103 -14.47 9.40 0.68
C ARG A 103 -13.28 8.43 0.54
N LEU A 104 -12.07 8.92 0.27
CA LEU A 104 -10.89 8.07 0.15
C LEU A 104 -10.50 7.41 1.49
N VAL A 105 -10.60 8.14 2.60
CA VAL A 105 -10.43 7.56 3.94
C VAL A 105 -11.45 6.45 4.16
N CYS A 106 -12.73 6.68 3.86
CA CYS A 106 -13.77 5.65 3.96
C CYS A 106 -13.45 4.41 3.09
N LEU A 107 -12.96 4.59 1.86
CA LEU A 107 -12.57 3.47 0.99
C LEU A 107 -11.43 2.64 1.60
N THR A 108 -10.43 3.28 2.23
CA THR A 108 -9.38 2.58 2.98
C THR A 108 -9.97 1.79 4.15
N LEU A 109 -10.81 2.42 4.98
CA LEU A 109 -11.40 1.77 6.16
C LEU A 109 -12.37 0.62 5.81
N GLN A 110 -13.09 0.73 4.69
CA GLN A 110 -14.03 -0.28 4.20
C GLN A 110 -13.34 -1.46 3.51
N HIS A 111 -12.04 -1.36 3.24
CA HIS A 111 -11.32 -2.43 2.56
C HIS A 111 -11.26 -3.69 3.45
N PRO A 112 -11.58 -4.90 2.93
CA PRO A 112 -11.64 -6.14 3.74
C PRO A 112 -10.34 -6.46 4.49
N GLN A 113 -9.18 -6.07 3.93
CA GLN A 113 -7.87 -6.31 4.55
C GLN A 113 -7.49 -5.28 5.63
N TYR A 114 -8.18 -4.13 5.71
CA TYR A 114 -7.82 -3.06 6.64
C TYR A 114 -7.83 -3.55 8.10
N ALA A 115 -8.91 -4.25 8.50
CA ALA A 115 -9.07 -4.76 9.86
C ALA A 115 -7.97 -5.75 10.29
N LEU A 116 -7.37 -6.47 9.34
CA LEU A 116 -6.29 -7.42 9.59
C LEU A 116 -4.93 -6.71 9.68
N GLU A 117 -4.66 -5.77 8.77
CA GLU A 117 -3.33 -5.18 8.62
C GLU A 117 -3.09 -3.96 9.51
N TYR A 118 -4.14 -3.21 9.81
CA TYR A 118 -4.09 -2.05 10.73
C TYR A 118 -4.45 -2.45 12.17
N SER A 119 -4.51 -3.75 12.46
CA SER A 119 -4.66 -4.26 13.84
C SER A 119 -3.30 -4.29 14.54
N PHE A 120 -2.86 -3.13 15.01
CA PHE A 120 -1.59 -2.99 15.72
C PHE A 120 -1.71 -3.35 17.22
N PRO A 121 -0.62 -3.81 17.85
CA PRO A 121 -0.54 -3.98 19.30
C PRO A 121 -0.28 -2.63 20.00
N SER A 122 -1.07 -1.59 19.70
CA SER A 122 -0.82 -0.18 20.08
C SER A 122 -0.85 0.10 21.59
N TYR A 123 -1.24 -0.89 22.37
CA TYR A 123 -1.23 -0.89 23.83
C TYR A 123 0.13 -1.38 24.40
N GLU A 124 1.07 -1.80 23.57
CA GLU A 124 2.42 -2.16 23.98
C GLU A 124 3.30 -0.93 24.22
N GLU A 125 4.42 -1.15 24.90
CA GLU A 125 5.37 -0.09 25.21
C GLU A 125 6.04 0.48 23.95
N GLY A 126 6.21 1.81 23.95
CA GLY A 126 6.77 2.56 22.84
C GLY A 126 5.79 2.87 21.71
N TRP A 127 4.53 2.44 21.79
CA TRP A 127 3.49 2.83 20.83
C TRP A 127 2.90 4.21 21.15
N VAL A 128 2.63 4.98 20.10
CA VAL A 128 1.96 6.28 20.16
C VAL A 128 0.61 6.17 19.48
N VAL A 129 -0.46 6.29 20.27
CA VAL A 129 -1.84 6.28 19.77
C VAL A 129 -2.30 7.72 19.55
N THR A 130 -2.67 8.05 18.32
CA THR A 130 -3.23 9.38 18.00
C THR A 130 -4.70 9.45 18.42
N LYS A 131 -5.16 10.65 18.82
CA LYS A 131 -6.57 10.86 19.19
C LYS A 131 -7.38 11.14 17.94
N LEU A 132 -8.45 10.37 17.71
CA LEU A 132 -9.43 10.73 16.69
C LEU A 132 -10.24 11.95 17.16
N CYS A 133 -10.28 13.02 16.35
CA CYS A 133 -11.09 14.19 16.66
C CYS A 133 -12.59 13.87 16.61
N LYS A 134 -13.39 14.50 17.48
CA LYS A 134 -14.86 14.36 17.47
C LYS A 134 -15.45 14.95 16.18
N LYS A 135 -16.62 14.43 15.77
CA LYS A 135 -17.34 14.69 14.50
C LYS A 135 -17.42 16.17 14.06
N SER A 136 -17.45 17.13 14.98
CA SER A 136 -17.57 18.56 14.66
C SER A 136 -16.28 19.21 14.13
N LYS A 137 -15.09 18.72 14.52
CA LYS A 137 -13.79 19.23 14.02
C LYS A 137 -13.31 18.48 12.77
N VAL A 138 -13.68 17.21 12.66
CA VAL A 138 -13.40 16.33 11.52
C VAL A 138 -13.96 16.87 10.19
N ARG A 139 -15.08 17.60 10.23
CA ARG A 139 -15.72 18.17 9.03
C ARG A 139 -14.92 19.28 8.33
N ARG A 140 -13.74 19.67 8.80
CA ARG A 140 -13.03 20.86 8.31
C ARG A 140 -11.52 20.72 8.01
N SER A 141 -10.83 19.65 8.39
CA SER A 141 -9.42 19.49 7.99
C SER A 141 -9.32 18.52 6.82
N ASP A 142 -9.15 19.06 5.62
CA ASP A 142 -8.64 18.30 4.46
C ASP A 142 -7.08 18.34 4.44
N ASP A 143 -6.49 18.60 5.60
CA ASP A 143 -5.04 18.61 5.81
C ASP A 143 -4.52 17.19 5.63
N MET A 144 -3.61 17.02 4.67
CA MET A 144 -3.00 15.75 4.33
C MET A 144 -1.48 15.87 4.41
N VAL A 145 -0.84 14.81 4.90
CA VAL A 145 0.60 14.60 4.79
C VAL A 145 0.84 13.20 4.24
N ALA A 146 1.76 13.05 3.28
CA ALA A 146 2.17 11.74 2.79
C ALA A 146 3.46 11.29 3.46
N ILE A 147 3.55 9.99 3.72
CA ILE A 147 4.70 9.34 4.37
C ILE A 147 5.20 8.17 3.53
N ASP A 148 6.51 7.96 3.62
CA ASP A 148 7.15 6.69 3.29
C ASP A 148 8.39 6.52 4.18
N CYS A 149 8.73 5.27 4.47
CA CYS A 149 9.86 4.92 5.32
C CYS A 149 10.74 3.84 4.66
N GLU A 150 12.05 3.94 4.90
CA GLU A 150 12.98 2.85 4.62
C GLU A 150 13.22 2.05 5.90
N MET A 151 13.19 0.72 5.79
CA MET A 151 13.30 -0.20 6.91
C MET A 151 14.37 -1.27 6.67
N VAL A 152 15.11 -1.60 7.73
CA VAL A 152 16.13 -2.66 7.75
C VAL A 152 15.71 -3.82 8.62
N GLU A 153 16.32 -4.98 8.38
CA GLU A 153 16.09 -6.19 9.17
C GLU A 153 17.06 -6.24 10.35
N CYS A 154 16.52 -6.40 11.55
CA CYS A 154 17.27 -6.53 12.80
C CYS A 154 17.72 -7.98 13.04
N VAL A 155 18.70 -8.16 13.93
CA VAL A 155 19.23 -9.48 14.33
C VAL A 155 18.17 -10.41 14.92
N ASP A 156 17.11 -9.86 15.53
CA ASP A 156 15.99 -10.64 16.07
C ASP A 156 14.87 -10.92 15.05
N GLY A 157 15.10 -10.62 13.76
CA GLY A 157 14.14 -10.79 12.68
C GLY A 157 13.04 -9.73 12.61
N THR A 158 13.06 -8.72 13.50
CA THR A 158 12.14 -7.57 13.42
C THR A 158 12.63 -6.53 12.43
N GLU A 159 11.75 -5.61 12.00
CA GLU A 159 12.13 -4.49 11.12
C GLU A 159 12.30 -3.21 11.96
N ALA A 160 13.29 -2.40 11.59
CA ALA A 160 13.56 -1.11 12.21
C ALA A 160 13.61 0.01 11.17
N LEU A 161 13.10 1.17 11.55
CA LEU A 161 13.15 2.40 10.76
C LEU A 161 14.58 2.91 10.65
N VAL A 162 15.02 3.24 9.43
CA VAL A 162 16.32 3.89 9.16
C VAL A 162 16.21 5.20 8.41
N LYS A 163 15.12 5.43 7.67
CA LYS A 163 14.82 6.74 7.06
C LYS A 163 13.33 6.96 6.99
N ILE A 164 12.91 8.20 7.21
CA ILE A 164 11.52 8.63 7.06
C ILE A 164 11.47 9.90 6.23
N CYS A 165 10.52 9.95 5.31
CA CYS A 165 10.17 11.13 4.54
C CYS A 165 8.68 11.45 4.75
N VAL A 166 8.36 12.73 4.98
CA VAL A 166 7.00 13.24 5.07
C VAL A 166 6.89 14.52 4.26
N VAL A 167 5.90 14.58 3.38
CA VAL A 167 5.57 15.78 2.59
C VAL A 167 4.14 16.21 2.85
N ASP A 168 3.85 17.50 2.72
CA ASP A 168 2.46 17.97 2.77
C ASP A 168 1.74 17.82 1.43
N ARG A 169 0.50 18.31 1.38
CA ARG A 169 -0.33 18.35 0.18
C ARG A 169 0.32 19.06 -1.01
N ASN A 170 1.18 20.06 -0.77
CA ASN A 170 1.88 20.81 -1.81
C ASN A 170 3.22 20.18 -2.19
N LEU A 171 3.49 18.96 -1.70
CA LEU A 171 4.74 18.24 -1.88
C LEU A 171 5.94 18.91 -1.19
N GLU A 172 5.70 19.81 -0.23
CA GLU A 172 6.76 20.40 0.57
C GLU A 172 7.21 19.44 1.67
N VAL A 173 8.53 19.24 1.78
CA VAL A 173 9.12 18.38 2.81
C VAL A 173 8.87 18.92 4.21
N LYS A 174 8.20 18.12 5.05
CA LYS A 174 7.97 18.40 6.48
C LYS A 174 8.88 17.59 7.39
N LEU A 175 9.34 16.43 6.93
CA LEU A 175 10.31 15.60 7.64
C LEU A 175 11.13 14.81 6.61
N ASP A 176 12.45 14.85 6.71
CA ASP A 176 13.36 13.97 5.96
C ASP A 176 14.55 13.71 6.89
N LYS A 177 14.60 12.49 7.45
CA LYS A 177 15.56 12.14 8.50
C LYS A 177 16.00 10.69 8.40
N LEU A 178 17.31 10.48 8.52
CA LEU A 178 17.88 9.20 8.92
C LEU A 178 17.63 8.98 10.42
N VAL A 179 17.40 7.72 10.77
CA VAL A 179 17.01 7.29 12.11
C VAL A 179 17.96 6.20 12.57
N LYS A 180 18.47 6.33 13.79
CA LYS A 180 19.29 5.31 14.42
C LYS A 180 18.38 4.14 14.85
N PRO A 181 18.56 2.94 14.30
CA PRO A 181 17.82 1.77 14.75
C PRO A 181 18.17 1.46 16.21
N ASN A 182 17.17 1.09 17.00
CA ASN A 182 17.33 0.80 18.43
C ASN A 182 17.88 -0.60 18.72
N LYS A 183 18.08 -1.41 17.67
CA LYS A 183 18.59 -2.78 17.72
C LYS A 183 19.70 -2.93 16.68
N GLY A 184 20.54 -3.95 16.85
CA GLY A 184 21.54 -4.31 15.85
C GLY A 184 20.88 -4.71 14.52
N VAL A 185 21.44 -4.21 13.42
CA VAL A 185 20.98 -4.48 12.06
C VAL A 185 21.66 -5.76 11.56
N ALA A 186 20.88 -6.70 11.02
CA ALA A 186 21.38 -7.91 10.37
C ALA A 186 21.46 -7.75 8.85
N ASN A 187 20.52 -7.01 8.25
CA ASN A 187 20.54 -6.76 6.81
C ASN A 187 19.94 -5.38 6.50
N TYR A 188 20.77 -4.50 5.93
CA TYR A 188 20.40 -3.14 5.51
C TYR A 188 19.49 -3.12 4.28
N ARG A 189 19.43 -4.22 3.50
CA ARG A 189 18.69 -4.32 2.25
C ARG A 189 19.02 -3.15 1.31
N THR A 190 20.32 -2.80 1.23
CA THR A 190 20.81 -1.61 0.52
C THR A 190 20.35 -1.56 -0.93
N GLU A 191 20.15 -2.70 -1.58
CA GLU A 191 19.59 -2.80 -2.93
C GLU A 191 18.13 -2.33 -3.04
N ILE A 192 17.42 -2.29 -1.91
CA ILE A 192 16.07 -1.77 -1.76
C ILE A 192 16.09 -0.39 -1.10
N THR A 193 16.75 -0.23 0.05
CA THR A 193 16.68 1.00 0.86
C THR A 193 17.61 2.11 0.39
N GLY A 194 18.62 1.77 -0.41
CA GLY A 194 19.72 2.68 -0.76
C GLY A 194 20.63 3.06 0.43
N ILE A 195 20.45 2.43 1.60
CA ILE A 195 21.17 2.78 2.84
C ILE A 195 22.23 1.72 3.16
N THR A 196 23.41 2.19 3.51
CA THR A 196 24.54 1.40 4.00
C THR A 196 24.77 1.63 5.49
N ASP A 197 25.61 0.80 6.11
CA ASP A 197 26.04 0.99 7.50
C ASP A 197 26.75 2.35 7.70
N ALA A 198 27.55 2.77 6.72
CA ALA A 198 28.27 4.04 6.77
C ALA A 198 27.32 5.25 6.78
N ASP A 199 26.17 5.17 6.14
CA ASP A 199 25.17 6.24 6.14
C ASP A 199 24.53 6.45 7.52
N LEU A 200 24.55 5.42 8.37
CA LEU A 200 24.01 5.50 9.73
C LEU A 200 25.07 5.87 10.78
N ASP A 201 26.33 6.01 10.38
CA ASP A 201 27.39 6.43 11.30
C ASP A 201 27.14 7.87 11.79
N GLY A 202 27.29 8.07 13.09
CA GLY A 202 27.00 9.36 13.75
C GLY A 202 25.52 9.79 13.78
N VAL A 203 24.57 9.03 13.21
CA VAL A 203 23.14 9.37 13.29
C VAL A 203 22.65 9.24 14.72
N THR A 204 22.05 10.32 15.25
CA THR A 204 21.57 10.38 16.64
C THR A 204 20.05 10.41 16.77
N CYS A 205 19.34 10.70 15.68
CA CYS A 205 17.88 10.80 15.70
C CYS A 205 17.26 9.44 16.04
N SER A 206 16.46 9.40 17.10
CA SER A 206 15.83 8.17 17.58
C SER A 206 14.40 8.02 17.05
N LEU A 207 13.86 6.80 17.14
CA LEU A 207 12.44 6.55 16.87
C LEU A 207 11.53 7.47 17.71
N ALA A 208 11.90 7.76 18.96
CA ALA A 208 11.12 8.63 19.84
C ALA A 208 11.07 10.09 19.33
N ASP A 209 12.17 10.60 18.74
CA ASP A 209 12.21 11.93 18.13
C ASP A 209 11.30 12.01 16.90
N ILE A 210 11.29 10.95 16.09
CA ILE A 210 10.40 10.82 14.94
C ILE A 210 8.95 10.76 15.40
N GLN A 211 8.62 9.93 16.40
CA GLN A 211 7.27 9.85 16.96
C GLN A 211 6.78 11.19 17.52
N LYS A 212 7.65 11.96 18.16
CA LYS A 212 7.32 13.32 18.64
C LYS A 212 6.97 14.25 17.48
N SER A 213 7.74 14.18 16.39
CA SER A 213 7.51 14.96 15.17
C SER A 213 6.20 14.53 14.49
N MET A 214 5.99 13.22 14.32
CA MET A 214 4.76 12.65 13.76
C MET A 214 3.53 12.99 14.59
N LYS A 215 3.60 12.96 15.92
CA LYS A 215 2.49 13.36 16.79
C LYS A 215 2.07 14.81 16.57
N LYS A 216 3.02 15.70 16.25
CA LYS A 216 2.73 17.10 15.91
C LYS A 216 2.09 17.21 14.53
N LEU A 217 2.62 16.50 13.53
CA LEU A 217 2.09 16.50 12.16
C LEU A 217 0.69 15.89 12.08
N LEU A 218 0.45 14.78 12.76
CA LEU A 218 -0.83 14.07 12.82
C LEU A 218 -1.83 14.68 13.82
N SER A 219 -1.51 15.85 14.38
CA SER A 219 -2.41 16.53 15.29
C SER A 219 -3.65 17.05 14.55
N ASN A 220 -4.73 17.33 15.29
CA ASN A 220 -5.97 17.92 14.78
C ASN A 220 -6.75 17.12 13.73
N GLY A 221 -6.41 15.85 13.51
CA GLY A 221 -7.12 15.01 12.53
C GLY A 221 -6.55 15.10 11.12
N THR A 222 -5.32 15.59 10.96
CA THR A 222 -4.55 15.49 9.71
C THR A 222 -4.55 14.05 9.20
N ILE A 223 -4.77 13.90 7.89
CA ILE A 223 -4.89 12.62 7.21
C ILE A 223 -3.51 12.17 6.72
N LEU A 224 -3.16 10.93 7.03
CA LEU A 224 -1.92 10.32 6.57
C LEU A 224 -2.14 9.62 5.23
N VAL A 225 -1.30 9.93 4.26
CA VAL A 225 -1.33 9.35 2.90
C VAL A 225 -0.08 8.50 2.69
N GLY A 226 -0.19 7.40 1.94
CA GLY A 226 0.99 6.63 1.53
C GLY A 226 0.62 5.36 0.77
N HIS A 227 1.56 4.42 0.67
CA HIS A 227 1.37 3.16 -0.05
C HIS A 227 1.72 1.95 0.83
N SER A 228 0.72 1.13 1.20
CA SER A 228 0.88 0.08 2.23
C SER A 228 1.33 0.64 3.58
N VAL A 229 0.65 1.72 4.01
CA VAL A 229 1.01 2.58 5.15
C VAL A 229 1.05 1.83 6.49
N ASN A 230 0.40 0.67 6.55
CA ASN A 230 0.46 -0.21 7.71
C ASN A 230 1.89 -0.66 8.06
N ASN A 231 2.77 -0.78 7.07
CA ASN A 231 4.17 -1.15 7.30
C ASN A 231 4.93 0.01 7.96
N ASP A 232 4.76 1.23 7.46
CA ASP A 232 5.34 2.45 8.02
C ASP A 232 4.88 2.67 9.47
N LEU A 233 3.57 2.63 9.69
CA LEU A 233 2.97 2.82 11.02
C LEU A 233 3.47 1.76 12.03
N LYS A 234 3.71 0.53 11.58
CA LYS A 234 4.23 -0.55 12.43
C LYS A 234 5.66 -0.30 12.88
N VAL A 235 6.58 0.07 11.98
CA VAL A 235 7.97 0.38 12.37
C VAL A 235 8.07 1.69 13.14
N LEU A 236 7.18 2.64 12.86
CA LEU A 236 7.03 3.88 13.62
C LEU A 236 6.42 3.65 15.01
N LYS A 237 5.77 2.50 15.23
CA LYS A 237 4.91 2.23 16.38
C LYS A 237 3.88 3.35 16.61
N VAL A 238 3.23 3.80 15.55
CA VAL A 238 2.19 4.83 15.59
C VAL A 238 0.85 4.21 15.20
N ASP A 239 -0.18 4.41 16.01
CA ASP A 239 -1.55 4.03 15.67
C ASP A 239 -2.35 5.28 15.30
N HIS A 240 -2.66 5.36 14.01
CA HIS A 240 -3.40 6.46 13.41
C HIS A 240 -4.41 5.92 12.41
N ALA A 241 -5.68 6.30 12.57
CA ALA A 241 -6.76 5.73 11.79
C ALA A 241 -7.21 6.58 10.59
N TRP A 242 -6.85 7.87 10.55
CA TRP A 242 -7.19 8.75 9.43
C TRP A 242 -6.17 8.56 8.31
N VAL A 243 -6.27 7.44 7.61
CA VAL A 243 -5.30 7.00 6.60
C VAL A 243 -5.97 6.90 5.23
N ILE A 244 -5.27 7.36 4.20
CA ILE A 244 -5.53 7.04 2.79
C ILE A 244 -4.37 6.17 2.31
N ASP A 245 -4.64 4.89 2.15
CA ASP A 245 -3.67 3.92 1.65
C ASP A 245 -3.91 3.66 0.16
N THR A 246 -3.01 4.17 -0.69
CA THR A 246 -3.07 4.02 -2.15
C THR A 246 -3.07 2.56 -2.60
N SER A 247 -2.49 1.63 -1.83
CA SER A 247 -2.53 0.20 -2.14
C SER A 247 -3.91 -0.43 -1.93
N LEU A 248 -4.80 0.23 -1.18
CA LEU A 248 -6.16 -0.25 -0.84
C LEU A 248 -7.26 0.44 -1.65
N ILE A 249 -7.06 1.71 -2.02
CA ILE A 249 -8.08 2.50 -2.74
C ILE A 249 -7.99 2.39 -4.27
N PHE A 250 -6.89 1.83 -4.78
CA PHE A 250 -6.73 1.49 -6.19
C PHE A 250 -6.77 -0.04 -6.37
N LYS A 251 -7.43 -0.49 -7.43
CA LYS A 251 -7.66 -1.91 -7.72
C LYS A 251 -7.40 -2.19 -9.20
N TYR A 252 -7.05 -3.43 -9.52
CA TYR A 252 -7.05 -3.90 -10.91
C TYR A 252 -8.48 -4.16 -11.37
N SER A 253 -8.76 -3.95 -12.65
CA SER A 253 -10.08 -4.19 -13.26
C SER A 253 -10.54 -5.64 -13.09
N ASP A 254 -9.61 -6.57 -13.31
CA ASP A 254 -9.87 -8.01 -13.44
C ASP A 254 -9.10 -8.86 -12.40
N GLY A 255 -8.56 -8.21 -11.36
CA GLY A 255 -7.78 -8.87 -10.32
C GLY A 255 -8.63 -9.37 -9.15
N PRO A 256 -8.18 -10.40 -8.41
CA PRO A 256 -8.75 -10.70 -7.10
C PRO A 256 -8.78 -9.43 -6.24
N THR A 257 -9.83 -9.23 -5.43
CA THR A 257 -9.97 -8.07 -4.54
C THR A 257 -8.79 -7.88 -3.58
N PHE A 258 -7.98 -8.93 -3.37
CA PHE A 258 -6.79 -8.92 -2.51
C PHE A 258 -5.50 -8.55 -3.23
N ARG A 259 -5.49 -8.48 -4.57
CA ARG A 259 -4.31 -8.12 -5.36
C ARG A 259 -4.13 -6.60 -5.31
N ARG A 260 -3.00 -6.18 -4.76
CA ARG A 260 -2.63 -4.76 -4.70
C ARG A 260 -1.71 -4.36 -5.84
N PRO A 261 -1.92 -3.18 -6.43
CA PRO A 261 -0.96 -2.62 -7.36
C PRO A 261 0.28 -2.13 -6.60
N SER A 262 1.44 -2.21 -7.26
CA SER A 262 2.66 -1.57 -6.74
C SER A 262 2.56 -0.05 -6.93
N LEU A 263 3.31 0.71 -6.14
CA LEU A 263 3.39 2.16 -6.31
C LEU A 263 3.89 2.54 -7.72
N ASN A 264 4.87 1.82 -8.26
CA ASN A 264 5.40 2.10 -9.60
C ASN A 264 4.35 1.89 -10.69
N ASN A 265 3.58 0.80 -10.61
CA ASN A 265 2.51 0.52 -11.55
C ASN A 265 1.40 1.56 -11.44
N LEU A 266 1.05 2.00 -10.22
CA LEU A 266 0.12 3.10 -10.02
C LEU A 266 0.58 4.39 -10.67
N CYS A 267 1.84 4.79 -10.45
CA CYS A 267 2.37 6.01 -11.03
C CYS A 267 2.36 5.94 -12.55
N LYS A 268 2.75 4.79 -13.13
CA LYS A 268 2.75 4.61 -14.57
C LYS A 268 1.35 4.71 -15.16
N SER A 269 0.37 4.02 -14.56
CA SER A 269 -1.00 3.97 -15.08
C SER A 269 -1.79 5.26 -14.84
N VAL A 270 -1.53 5.97 -13.74
CA VAL A 270 -2.34 7.14 -13.33
C VAL A 270 -1.63 8.46 -13.62
N LEU A 271 -0.33 8.53 -13.38
CA LEU A 271 0.47 9.76 -13.53
C LEU A 271 1.28 9.78 -14.84
N GLY A 272 1.33 8.67 -15.59
CA GLY A 272 2.05 8.57 -16.86
C GLY A 272 3.57 8.45 -16.72
N TYR A 273 4.10 8.22 -15.52
CA TYR A 273 5.54 8.06 -15.29
C TYR A 273 5.84 6.96 -14.26
N GLU A 274 7.00 6.33 -14.39
CA GLU A 274 7.48 5.35 -13.40
C GLU A 274 8.19 6.09 -12.25
N VAL A 275 7.81 5.82 -10.99
CA VAL A 275 8.46 6.42 -9.82
C VAL A 275 9.92 5.99 -9.68
N ARG A 276 10.26 4.79 -10.21
CA ARG A 276 11.64 4.29 -10.20
C ARG A 276 11.93 3.39 -11.40
N GLN A 277 13.19 3.41 -11.83
CA GLN A 277 13.69 2.47 -12.82
C GLN A 277 13.79 1.06 -12.23
N LYS A 278 13.73 0.04 -13.10
CA LYS A 278 13.84 -1.36 -12.67
C LYS A 278 15.21 -1.63 -12.02
N GLY A 279 15.17 -2.06 -10.76
CA GLY A 279 16.38 -2.39 -9.99
C GLY A 279 17.05 -1.20 -9.30
N ALA A 280 16.51 0.02 -9.44
CA ALA A 280 16.95 1.15 -8.64
C ALA A 280 16.48 0.99 -7.18
N PRO A 281 17.30 1.45 -6.21
CA PRO A 281 16.86 1.51 -4.82
C PRO A 281 15.67 2.47 -4.68
N HIS A 282 14.91 2.28 -3.62
CA HIS A 282 13.81 3.12 -3.23
C HIS A 282 14.32 4.44 -2.66
N ASN A 283 13.47 5.45 -2.74
CA ASN A 283 13.70 6.74 -2.12
C ASN A 283 12.39 7.17 -1.48
N CYS A 284 12.35 7.18 -0.14
CA CYS A 284 11.15 7.56 0.60
C CYS A 284 10.57 8.93 0.22
N LEU A 285 11.38 9.87 -0.26
CA LEU A 285 10.86 11.18 -0.64
C LEU A 285 10.06 11.10 -1.94
N ASP A 286 10.62 10.43 -2.94
CA ASP A 286 9.97 10.21 -4.23
C ASP A 286 8.69 9.38 -4.05
N ASP A 287 8.73 8.38 -3.16
CA ASP A 287 7.61 7.50 -2.85
C ASP A 287 6.48 8.22 -2.11
N ALA A 288 6.79 9.02 -1.08
CA ALA A 288 5.82 9.85 -0.39
C ALA A 288 5.18 10.90 -1.33
N CYS A 289 5.99 11.56 -2.17
CA CYS A 289 5.50 12.47 -3.19
C CYS A 289 4.59 11.79 -4.21
N ALA A 290 4.98 10.60 -4.68
CA ALA A 290 4.19 9.80 -5.61
C ALA A 290 2.84 9.39 -5.02
N ALA A 291 2.82 8.92 -3.77
CA ALA A 291 1.57 8.58 -3.09
C ALA A 291 0.65 9.80 -2.93
N MET A 292 1.18 10.97 -2.57
CA MET A 292 0.40 12.21 -2.53
C MET A 292 -0.17 12.58 -3.90
N LYS A 293 0.65 12.55 -4.96
CA LYS A 293 0.22 12.84 -6.33
C LYS A 293 -0.90 11.91 -6.79
N LEU A 294 -0.81 10.61 -6.48
CA LEU A 294 -1.87 9.64 -6.79
C LEU A 294 -3.19 9.96 -6.11
N VAL A 295 -3.15 10.37 -4.83
CA VAL A 295 -4.34 10.78 -4.09
C VAL A 295 -4.94 12.05 -4.68
N LEU A 296 -4.12 13.06 -4.98
CA LEU A 296 -4.58 14.30 -5.62
C LEU A 296 -5.20 14.02 -6.99
N ALA A 297 -4.55 13.23 -7.84
CA ALA A 297 -5.10 12.84 -9.14
C ALA A 297 -6.45 12.12 -9.00
N LYS A 298 -6.60 11.23 -8.02
CA LYS A 298 -7.87 10.54 -7.76
C LYS A 298 -8.97 11.47 -7.28
N ILE A 299 -8.62 12.54 -6.54
CA ILE A 299 -9.57 13.58 -6.11
C ILE A 299 -10.00 14.44 -7.30
N ASP A 300 -9.05 14.88 -8.12
CA ASP A 300 -9.28 15.81 -9.23
C ASP A 300 -10.09 15.18 -10.37
N LEU A 301 -9.88 13.88 -10.65
CA LEU A 301 -10.58 13.17 -11.71
C LEU A 301 -12.08 12.92 -11.43
N GLN A 302 -12.57 13.22 -10.22
CA GLN A 302 -13.99 13.23 -9.75
C GLN A 302 -14.95 12.09 -10.17
N VAL A 303 -14.52 11.02 -10.86
CA VAL A 303 -15.39 9.94 -11.32
C VAL A 303 -14.69 8.58 -11.32
N ALA A 304 -15.43 7.59 -10.80
CA ALA A 304 -15.36 6.13 -10.94
C ALA A 304 -14.00 5.42 -11.08
N ASN A 305 -13.73 4.52 -10.13
CA ASN A 305 -12.91 3.31 -10.27
C ASN A 305 -11.85 3.39 -11.38
N ILE A 306 -10.76 4.13 -11.13
CA ILE A 306 -9.52 3.96 -11.88
C ILE A 306 -9.06 2.53 -11.62
N SER A 307 -9.51 1.64 -12.49
CA SER A 307 -9.14 0.26 -12.50
C SER A 307 -7.90 0.13 -13.36
N ILE A 308 -6.85 -0.41 -12.77
CA ILE A 308 -5.55 -0.55 -13.44
C ILE A 308 -5.67 -1.71 -14.41
N ILE A 309 -5.28 -1.47 -15.66
CA ILE A 309 -5.08 -2.52 -16.65
C ILE A 309 -3.77 -3.24 -16.25
N ASP A 310 -3.82 -4.57 -16.13
CA ASP A 310 -2.64 -5.35 -15.76
C ASP A 310 -1.49 -5.06 -16.75
N GLU A 311 -0.27 -4.88 -16.23
CA GLU A 311 0.88 -4.74 -17.12
C GLU A 311 1.12 -6.09 -17.81
N ASP A 312 1.15 -6.08 -19.14
CA ASP A 312 1.56 -7.24 -19.93
C ASP A 312 2.90 -7.75 -19.40
N VAL A 313 2.91 -8.99 -18.91
CA VAL A 313 4.16 -9.64 -18.47
C VAL A 313 5.07 -9.71 -19.70
N PRO A 314 6.28 -9.12 -19.66
CA PRO A 314 7.19 -9.11 -20.81
C PRO A 314 7.35 -10.52 -21.39
N GLU A 315 7.34 -10.68 -22.72
CA GLU A 315 7.45 -11.99 -23.38
C GLU A 315 8.64 -12.83 -22.87
N THR A 316 9.73 -12.16 -22.51
CA THR A 316 10.94 -12.78 -21.91
C THR A 316 10.68 -13.44 -20.56
N ASN A 317 9.70 -12.95 -19.78
CA ASN A 317 9.26 -13.57 -18.53
C ASN A 317 8.23 -14.68 -18.76
N MET A 318 7.55 -14.72 -19.92
CA MET A 318 6.62 -15.78 -20.28
C MET A 318 7.33 -17.11 -20.58
N ALA A 319 8.63 -17.05 -20.92
CA ALA A 319 9.49 -18.22 -21.04
C ALA A 319 9.99 -18.78 -19.68
N LYS A 320 9.60 -18.16 -18.56
CA LYS A 320 10.04 -18.54 -17.21
C LYS A 320 8.89 -19.19 -16.42
N LEU A 321 9.22 -20.18 -15.61
CA LEU A 321 8.38 -20.69 -14.52
C LEU A 321 9.05 -20.39 -13.19
N LEU A 322 8.27 -20.02 -12.16
CA LEU A 322 8.79 -19.84 -10.81
C LEU A 322 8.59 -21.11 -10.01
N LEU A 323 9.67 -21.68 -9.51
CA LEU A 323 9.63 -22.71 -8.48
C LEU A 323 9.87 -22.07 -7.12
N HIS A 324 8.93 -22.23 -6.18
CA HIS A 324 9.03 -21.63 -4.86
C HIS A 324 8.70 -22.60 -3.74
N ARG A 325 9.17 -22.24 -2.53
CA ARG A 325 9.13 -23.06 -1.30
C ARG A 325 9.97 -24.35 -1.38
N ILE A 326 11.04 -24.34 -2.17
CA ILE A 326 11.96 -25.47 -2.30
C ILE A 326 12.79 -25.60 -1.02
N PRO A 327 12.83 -26.75 -0.33
CA PRO A 327 13.68 -26.92 0.86
C PRO A 327 15.18 -26.77 0.55
N VAL A 328 15.96 -26.10 1.42
CA VAL A 328 17.40 -25.80 1.18
C VAL A 328 18.27 -27.06 1.02
N HIS A 329 17.86 -28.18 1.61
CA HIS A 329 18.56 -29.47 1.45
C HIS A 329 18.33 -30.14 0.08
N MET A 330 17.50 -29.56 -0.80
CA MET A 330 17.30 -30.05 -2.16
C MET A 330 18.33 -29.43 -3.11
N PRO A 331 19.20 -30.25 -3.73
CA PRO A 331 20.12 -29.79 -4.77
C PRO A 331 19.38 -29.34 -6.04
N SER A 332 19.97 -28.41 -6.79
CA SER A 332 19.43 -27.93 -8.08
C SER A 332 19.26 -29.06 -9.11
N GLU A 333 20.09 -30.11 -9.02
CA GLU A 333 20.12 -31.22 -9.96
C GLU A 333 18.86 -32.09 -9.85
N GLU A 334 18.24 -32.16 -8.67
CA GLU A 334 16.98 -32.90 -8.45
C GLU A 334 15.78 -32.18 -9.08
N LEU A 335 15.89 -30.87 -9.36
CA LEU A 335 14.84 -30.11 -10.05
C LEU A 335 14.66 -30.58 -11.51
N HIS A 336 15.72 -31.09 -12.15
CA HIS A 336 15.65 -31.68 -13.49
C HIS A 336 14.82 -32.98 -13.54
N LYS A 337 14.58 -33.65 -12.41
CA LYS A 337 13.68 -34.81 -12.35
C LYS A 337 12.21 -34.39 -12.21
N ILE A 338 11.96 -33.18 -11.72
CA ILE A 338 10.62 -32.66 -11.45
C ILE A 338 10.10 -31.88 -12.65
N MET A 339 10.95 -31.06 -13.27
CA MET A 339 10.59 -30.23 -14.40
C MET A 339 10.92 -30.93 -15.72
N PRO A 340 9.94 -31.11 -16.62
CA PRO A 340 10.19 -31.67 -17.94
C PRO A 340 10.88 -30.66 -18.87
N GLY A 341 11.60 -31.18 -19.85
CA GLY A 341 12.26 -30.42 -20.90
C GLY A 341 13.65 -29.88 -20.53
N ASN A 342 14.28 -29.19 -21.49
CA ASN A 342 15.57 -28.54 -21.30
C ASN A 342 15.35 -27.10 -20.82
N PHE A 343 15.98 -26.76 -19.70
CA PHE A 343 15.86 -25.45 -19.09
C PHE A 343 17.16 -25.04 -18.40
N THR A 344 17.27 -23.74 -18.12
CA THR A 344 18.33 -23.16 -17.28
C THR A 344 17.74 -22.68 -15.95
N ILE A 345 18.52 -22.75 -14.88
CA ILE A 345 18.09 -22.35 -13.54
C ILE A 345 18.73 -20.99 -13.22
N GLU A 346 17.88 -19.99 -12.99
CA GLU A 346 18.30 -18.71 -12.41
C GLU A 346 17.87 -18.68 -10.94
N VAL A 347 18.83 -18.68 -10.02
CA VAL A 347 18.51 -18.60 -8.59
C VAL A 347 17.95 -17.23 -8.26
N LYS A 348 16.77 -17.19 -7.62
CA LYS A 348 16.21 -15.94 -7.14
C LYS A 348 16.89 -15.58 -5.82
N PRO A 349 17.55 -14.42 -5.70
CA PRO A 349 18.15 -14.01 -4.43
C PRO A 349 17.05 -13.97 -3.36
N SER A 350 17.28 -14.69 -2.26
CA SER A 350 16.32 -14.76 -1.17
C SER A 350 16.22 -13.40 -0.48
N LYS A 351 14.99 -12.89 -0.30
CA LYS A 351 14.75 -11.67 0.50
C LYS A 351 14.94 -11.90 2.01
N LYS A 352 15.17 -13.14 2.46
CA LYS A 352 15.44 -13.51 3.86
C LYS A 352 16.60 -14.52 3.94
N PRO A 353 17.73 -14.20 4.59
CA PRO A 353 18.88 -15.10 4.69
C PRO A 353 18.67 -16.31 5.63
N GLN A 354 17.56 -16.37 6.40
CA GLN A 354 17.25 -17.45 7.36
C GLN A 354 16.01 -18.29 6.98
N GLY A 355 15.72 -18.48 5.70
CA GLY A 355 14.65 -19.39 5.28
C GLY A 355 15.19 -20.80 5.04
N ASP A 356 14.57 -21.83 5.63
CA ASP A 356 14.78 -23.25 5.27
C ASP A 356 14.36 -23.58 3.82
N LYS A 357 13.98 -22.56 3.04
CA LYS A 357 13.44 -22.68 1.69
C LYS A 357 14.00 -21.60 0.78
N TYR A 358 14.25 -21.96 -0.48
CA TYR A 358 14.66 -21.06 -1.55
C TYR A 358 13.66 -21.07 -2.72
N SER A 359 13.92 -20.23 -3.72
CA SER A 359 13.11 -20.12 -4.94
C SER A 359 14.01 -19.92 -6.15
N VAL A 360 13.61 -20.44 -7.30
CA VAL A 360 14.38 -20.34 -8.55
C VAL A 360 13.45 -20.06 -9.71
N TYR A 361 13.98 -19.39 -10.73
CA TYR A 361 13.35 -19.33 -12.04
C TYR A 361 13.89 -20.45 -12.91
N VAL A 362 12.97 -21.20 -13.50
CA VAL A 362 13.25 -22.17 -14.54
C VAL A 362 12.99 -21.49 -15.87
N VAL A 363 14.04 -21.30 -16.66
CA VAL A 363 14.00 -20.53 -17.90
C VAL A 363 14.10 -21.47 -19.09
N TYR A 364 13.03 -21.50 -19.89
CA TYR A 364 12.94 -22.24 -21.13
C TYR A 364 13.35 -21.37 -22.33
N LYS A 365 13.53 -22.01 -23.48
CA LYS A 365 13.91 -21.31 -24.72
C LYS A 365 12.86 -20.30 -25.16
N ASN A 366 11.58 -20.59 -24.92
CA ASN A 366 10.45 -19.74 -25.31
C ASN A 366 9.23 -20.00 -24.41
N SER A 367 8.20 -19.16 -24.54
CA SER A 367 6.97 -19.26 -23.76
C SER A 367 6.16 -20.53 -24.02
N GLN A 368 6.23 -21.11 -25.22
CA GLN A 368 5.51 -22.33 -25.56
C GLN A 368 6.09 -23.54 -24.84
N GLU A 369 7.42 -23.65 -24.78
CA GLU A 369 8.11 -24.70 -24.02
C GLU A 369 7.84 -24.57 -22.52
N ALA A 370 7.84 -23.34 -21.98
CA ALA A 370 7.49 -23.10 -20.58
C ALA A 370 6.04 -23.50 -20.27
N GLN A 371 5.11 -23.17 -21.16
CA GLN A 371 3.70 -23.54 -21.04
C GLN A 371 3.53 -25.07 -21.10
N GLN A 372 4.13 -25.72 -22.10
CA GLN A 372 4.07 -27.17 -22.23
C GLN A 372 4.66 -27.87 -21.01
N ALA A 373 5.82 -27.40 -20.54
CA ALA A 373 6.44 -27.96 -19.35
C ALA A 373 5.57 -27.79 -18.10
N TYR A 374 4.90 -26.64 -17.94
CA TYR A 374 3.94 -26.46 -16.86
C TYR A 374 2.77 -27.44 -16.96
N GLU A 375 2.21 -27.65 -18.15
CA GLU A 375 1.09 -28.59 -18.34
C GLU A 375 1.50 -30.04 -18.03
N ASP A 376 2.70 -30.44 -18.43
CA ASP A 376 3.24 -31.79 -18.22
C ASP A 376 3.65 -32.08 -16.77
N VAL A 377 3.92 -31.05 -15.97
CA VAL A 377 4.17 -31.21 -14.53
C VAL A 377 2.91 -31.76 -13.84
N LYS A 378 3.06 -32.90 -13.17
CA LYS A 378 2.04 -33.52 -12.32
C LYS A 378 2.00 -32.83 -10.96
N GLY A 379 0.84 -32.30 -10.59
CA GLY A 379 0.61 -31.67 -9.30
C GLY A 379 -0.81 -31.15 -9.15
N ASN A 380 -1.20 -30.80 -7.93
CA ASN A 380 -2.53 -30.25 -7.66
C ASN A 380 -2.58 -28.80 -8.14
N GLN A 381 -3.49 -28.50 -9.07
CA GLN A 381 -3.64 -27.17 -9.65
C GLN A 381 -4.34 -26.21 -8.68
N GLU A 382 -3.73 -25.05 -8.48
CA GLU A 382 -4.17 -23.98 -7.60
C GLU A 382 -3.90 -22.61 -8.27
N LYS A 383 -4.30 -21.53 -7.60
CA LYS A 383 -3.90 -20.17 -7.95
C LYS A 383 -3.11 -19.57 -6.79
N ASP A 384 -2.09 -18.78 -7.11
CA ASP A 384 -1.35 -18.04 -6.08
C ASP A 384 -2.15 -16.83 -5.54
N SER A 385 -1.58 -16.08 -4.59
CA SER A 385 -2.19 -14.89 -4.01
C SER A 385 -2.47 -13.75 -5.00
N TYR A 386 -1.84 -13.80 -6.18
CA TYR A 386 -2.02 -12.85 -7.27
C TYR A 386 -3.01 -13.37 -8.32
N GLY A 387 -3.54 -14.59 -8.18
CA GLY A 387 -4.45 -15.22 -9.12
C GLY A 387 -3.75 -15.95 -10.29
N ARG A 388 -2.43 -16.13 -10.23
CA ARG A 388 -1.65 -16.83 -11.26
C ARG A 388 -1.75 -18.34 -11.10
N PRO A 389 -1.83 -19.12 -12.19
CA PRO A 389 -1.84 -20.58 -12.12
C PRO A 389 -0.56 -21.13 -11.46
N GLN A 390 -0.72 -22.01 -10.47
CA GLN A 390 0.36 -22.79 -9.87
C GLN A 390 -0.04 -24.25 -9.67
N LYS A 391 0.94 -25.15 -9.60
CA LYS A 391 0.76 -26.56 -9.24
C LYS A 391 1.57 -26.89 -8.00
N LEU A 392 0.95 -27.50 -7.00
CA LEU A 392 1.63 -28.12 -5.86
C LEU A 392 2.16 -29.49 -6.28
N VAL A 393 3.48 -29.64 -6.27
CA VAL A 393 4.18 -30.86 -6.67
C VAL A 393 4.78 -31.51 -5.43
N THR A 394 4.36 -32.75 -5.18
CA THR A 394 4.96 -33.60 -4.14
C THR A 394 6.02 -34.49 -4.79
N PHE A 395 7.21 -34.52 -4.21
CA PHE A 395 8.35 -35.30 -4.70
C PHE A 395 8.97 -36.11 -3.56
N GLN A 396 9.71 -37.15 -3.92
CA GLN A 396 10.48 -37.96 -2.98
C GLN A 396 11.95 -37.92 -3.40
N LEU A 397 12.81 -37.46 -2.48
CA LEU A 397 14.26 -37.44 -2.70
C LEU A 397 14.82 -38.86 -2.71
N SER A 398 15.98 -39.04 -3.33
CA SER A 398 16.77 -40.29 -3.27
C SER A 398 17.11 -40.71 -1.84
N THR A 399 17.10 -39.77 -0.90
CA THR A 399 17.27 -39.98 0.55
C THR A 399 15.99 -40.48 1.25
N GLY A 400 14.88 -40.63 0.54
CA GLY A 400 13.59 -41.07 1.07
C GLY A 400 12.72 -39.95 1.67
N ILE A 401 13.24 -38.72 1.75
CA ILE A 401 12.51 -37.56 2.28
C ILE A 401 11.47 -37.10 1.27
N VAL A 402 10.21 -36.98 1.71
CA VAL A 402 9.12 -36.42 0.91
C VAL A 402 9.06 -34.91 1.10
N GLY A 403 9.05 -34.17 0.00
CA GLY A 403 8.98 -32.72 0.00
C GLY A 403 7.89 -32.20 -0.93
N ASN A 404 7.55 -30.93 -0.75
CA ASN A 404 6.57 -30.22 -1.57
C ASN A 404 7.19 -28.95 -2.12
N LEU A 405 6.96 -28.67 -3.40
CA LEU A 405 7.27 -27.39 -4.03
C LEU A 405 6.09 -26.91 -4.87
N TYR A 406 6.10 -25.63 -5.23
CA TYR A 406 5.12 -25.06 -6.14
C TYR A 406 5.77 -24.67 -7.45
N VAL A 407 5.17 -25.06 -8.57
CA VAL A 407 5.52 -24.60 -9.92
C VAL A 407 4.48 -23.58 -10.36
N ARG A 408 4.88 -22.35 -10.69
CA ARG A 408 3.95 -21.26 -11.01
C ARG A 408 4.22 -20.64 -12.38
N LYS A 409 3.17 -20.39 -13.17
CA LYS A 409 3.24 -19.60 -14.41
C LYS A 409 3.53 -18.13 -14.10
N MET A 410 4.28 -17.48 -14.99
CA MET A 410 4.53 -16.05 -14.84
C MET A 410 3.37 -15.18 -15.34
N ALA A 411 2.54 -15.72 -16.24
CA ALA A 411 1.34 -15.11 -16.84
C ALA A 411 0.03 -15.53 -16.15
N HIS A 412 -1.04 -14.76 -16.42
CA HIS A 412 -2.43 -15.20 -16.23
C HIS A 412 -2.91 -15.96 -17.47
N ASP A 413 -3.76 -16.99 -17.29
CA ASP A 413 -4.27 -17.79 -18.44
C ASP A 413 -5.07 -16.93 -19.44
N ASP A 414 -5.67 -15.81 -19.02
CA ASP A 414 -6.45 -14.90 -19.87
C ASP A 414 -5.60 -14.14 -20.92
N SER A 415 -4.28 -14.05 -20.72
CA SER A 415 -3.36 -13.39 -21.66
C SER A 415 -3.04 -14.22 -22.91
N VAL A 416 -3.30 -15.54 -22.89
CA VAL A 416 -2.92 -16.44 -23.99
C VAL A 416 -4.00 -16.53 -25.09
N GLN A 417 -5.26 -16.23 -24.77
CA GLN A 417 -6.37 -16.32 -25.75
C GLN A 417 -6.39 -15.21 -26.81
N GLN A 418 -5.79 -14.04 -26.54
CA GLN A 418 -5.72 -12.95 -27.53
C GLN A 418 -4.71 -13.17 -28.66
N VAL A 419 -3.74 -14.08 -28.48
CA VAL A 419 -2.67 -14.31 -29.47
C VAL A 419 -3.01 -15.45 -30.45
N SER A 420 -3.76 -16.47 -30.02
CA SER A 420 -4.12 -17.61 -30.89
C SER A 420 -5.20 -17.28 -31.91
N SER A 421 -6.07 -16.32 -31.59
CA SER A 421 -7.17 -15.86 -32.45
C SER A 421 -6.67 -14.99 -33.62
N LYS A 422 -5.52 -14.33 -33.50
CA LYS A 422 -4.91 -13.54 -34.60
C LYS A 422 -4.05 -14.36 -35.58
N LYS A 423 -3.68 -15.60 -35.24
CA LYS A 423 -2.78 -16.44 -36.07
C LYS A 423 -3.49 -17.53 -36.89
N ARG A 424 -4.76 -17.85 -36.58
CA ARG A 424 -5.55 -18.84 -37.35
C ARG A 424 -6.32 -18.28 -38.54
N ALA A 425 -6.45 -16.97 -38.66
CA ALA A 425 -7.22 -16.33 -39.74
C ALA A 425 -6.43 -16.13 -41.07
N LEU A 426 -5.18 -16.58 -41.17
CA LEU A 426 -4.28 -16.20 -42.27
C LEU A 426 -3.61 -17.38 -43.02
N GLN A 427 -3.99 -18.65 -42.79
CA GLN A 427 -3.30 -19.80 -43.41
C GLN A 427 -4.18 -20.93 -43.96
N VAL A 428 -5.50 -20.75 -44.07
CA VAL A 428 -6.36 -21.77 -44.70
C VAL A 428 -7.27 -21.10 -45.72
N GLU A 429 -6.71 -20.69 -46.86
CA GLU A 429 -7.45 -20.61 -48.14
C GLU A 429 -6.49 -20.28 -49.29
N GLU A 430 -5.52 -21.16 -49.54
CA GLU A 430 -4.98 -21.34 -50.90
C GLU A 430 -4.91 -22.84 -51.20
N ASN A 431 -5.51 -23.20 -52.35
CA ASN A 431 -5.59 -24.51 -53.00
C ASN A 431 -6.77 -25.43 -52.64
N SER A 432 -7.91 -25.19 -53.30
CA SER A 432 -8.59 -26.21 -54.12
C SER A 432 -9.80 -25.58 -54.83
N VAL A 433 -9.63 -25.25 -56.11
CA VAL A 433 -10.67 -24.70 -56.99
C VAL A 433 -11.43 -25.87 -57.67
N MET A 434 -12.73 -25.63 -57.89
CA MET A 434 -13.65 -26.25 -58.86
C MET A 434 -14.57 -27.36 -58.34
N SER A 435 -15.80 -26.99 -57.98
CA SER A 435 -16.97 -27.29 -58.83
C SER A 435 -18.30 -26.77 -58.27
N LYS A 436 -19.03 -26.07 -59.16
CA LYS A 436 -20.49 -25.90 -59.20
C LYS A 436 -21.13 -24.87 -58.27
N LYS A 437 -20.92 -23.64 -58.74
CA LYS A 437 -21.80 -22.46 -58.70
C LYS A 437 -23.25 -22.79 -59.13
N LEU A 438 -24.16 -21.96 -58.62
CA LEU A 438 -25.52 -21.61 -59.09
C LEU A 438 -26.68 -22.14 -58.23
N ILE A 439 -27.50 -21.18 -57.77
CA ILE A 439 -28.78 -21.29 -57.05
C ILE A 439 -28.69 -20.98 -55.54
N THR A 440 -27.98 -19.93 -55.14
CA THR A 440 -28.29 -19.17 -53.90
C THR A 440 -27.81 -17.70 -54.00
N GLU A 441 -27.79 -17.11 -55.20
CA GLU A 441 -27.13 -15.83 -55.47
C GLU A 441 -28.09 -14.63 -55.62
N ARG A 442 -29.38 -14.75 -55.28
CA ARG A 442 -30.35 -13.63 -55.44
C ARG A 442 -30.86 -12.97 -54.17
N THR A 443 -30.54 -13.50 -52.99
CA THR A 443 -31.01 -12.91 -51.71
C THR A 443 -29.92 -12.14 -50.96
N ILE A 444 -28.64 -12.41 -51.23
CA ILE A 444 -27.49 -11.81 -50.52
C ILE A 444 -27.05 -10.44 -51.11
N LEU A 445 -27.52 -10.08 -52.32
CA LEU A 445 -27.09 -8.85 -53.01
C LEU A 445 -27.83 -7.56 -52.59
N LYS A 446 -28.81 -7.63 -51.68
CA LYS A 446 -29.49 -6.42 -51.17
C LYS A 446 -29.01 -5.95 -49.79
N GLU A 447 -28.41 -6.83 -48.98
CA GLU A 447 -27.94 -6.46 -47.63
C GLU A 447 -26.52 -5.87 -47.65
N ASN A 448 -25.67 -6.25 -48.60
CA ASN A 448 -24.27 -5.80 -48.65
C ASN A 448 -24.02 -4.38 -49.24
N LEU A 449 -25.06 -3.66 -49.68
CA LEU A 449 -24.90 -2.28 -50.20
C LEU A 449 -25.10 -1.21 -49.10
N ALA A 450 -25.74 -1.57 -47.99
CA ALA A 450 -25.98 -0.66 -46.86
C ALA A 450 -24.74 -0.54 -45.95
N ASP A 451 -24.07 -1.68 -45.66
CA ASP A 451 -22.90 -1.72 -44.76
C ASP A 451 -21.65 -1.04 -45.33
N SER A 452 -21.47 -1.02 -46.66
CA SER A 452 -20.33 -0.35 -47.28
C SER A 452 -20.41 1.18 -47.18
N LYS A 453 -21.62 1.75 -47.12
CA LYS A 453 -21.82 3.20 -47.01
C LYS A 453 -21.57 3.69 -45.58
N GLN A 454 -22.04 2.92 -44.60
CA GLN A 454 -21.85 3.20 -43.18
C GLN A 454 -20.38 3.13 -42.76
N LEU A 455 -19.60 2.18 -43.31
CA LEU A 455 -18.17 2.09 -43.03
C LEU A 455 -17.36 3.28 -43.61
N CYS A 456 -17.78 3.80 -44.75
CA CYS A 456 -17.15 4.98 -45.39
C CYS A 456 -17.42 6.26 -44.58
N ASP A 457 -18.62 6.40 -44.04
CA ASP A 457 -18.98 7.56 -43.22
C ASP A 457 -18.25 7.56 -41.88
N HIS A 458 -18.08 6.39 -41.25
CA HIS A 458 -17.27 6.27 -40.02
C HIS A 458 -15.78 6.56 -40.23
N LEU A 459 -15.21 6.20 -41.39
CA LEU A 459 -13.81 6.53 -41.69
C LEU A 459 -13.58 8.04 -41.84
N LYS A 460 -14.52 8.76 -42.47
CA LYS A 460 -14.46 10.23 -42.57
C LYS A 460 -14.62 10.90 -41.21
N GLU A 461 -15.47 10.36 -40.35
CA GLU A 461 -15.64 10.85 -38.98
C GLU A 461 -14.37 10.69 -38.15
N ILE A 462 -13.68 9.54 -38.29
CA ILE A 462 -12.39 9.30 -37.63
C ILE A 462 -11.29 10.25 -38.13
N GLU A 463 -11.22 10.54 -39.43
CA GLU A 463 -10.26 11.52 -39.96
C GLU A 463 -10.55 12.94 -39.46
N SER A 464 -11.81 13.35 -39.44
CA SER A 464 -12.24 14.65 -38.89
C SER A 464 -11.86 14.79 -37.40
N LEU A 465 -12.09 13.75 -36.60
CA LEU A 465 -11.73 13.75 -35.18
C LEU A 465 -10.22 13.80 -34.95
N LYS A 466 -9.42 13.15 -35.81
CA LYS A 466 -7.95 13.24 -35.74
C LYS A 466 -7.44 14.65 -36.04
N GLU A 467 -8.06 15.34 -36.99
CA GLU A 467 -7.68 16.70 -37.37
C GLU A 467 -8.04 17.71 -36.26
N GLN A 468 -9.19 17.53 -35.60
CA GLN A 468 -9.57 18.31 -34.42
C GLN A 468 -8.62 18.07 -33.22
N LEU A 469 -8.20 16.82 -33.00
CA LEU A 469 -7.22 16.48 -31.96
C LEU A 469 -5.86 17.14 -32.21
N LYS A 470 -5.44 17.21 -33.48
CA LYS A 470 -4.20 17.87 -33.88
C LYS A 470 -4.27 19.38 -33.63
N GLN A 471 -5.36 20.04 -34.03
CA GLN A 471 -5.57 21.47 -33.76
C GLN A 471 -5.58 21.78 -32.25
N THR A 472 -6.22 20.93 -31.44
CA THR A 472 -6.25 21.10 -29.99
C THR A 472 -4.87 20.91 -29.36
N SER A 473 -4.07 19.98 -29.89
CA SER A 473 -2.68 19.75 -29.45
C SER A 473 -1.79 20.96 -29.76
N ASP A 474 -1.92 21.54 -30.95
CA ASP A 474 -1.16 22.72 -31.36
C ASP A 474 -1.54 23.93 -30.48
N GLN A 475 -2.83 24.10 -30.20
CA GLN A 475 -3.32 25.17 -29.31
C GLN A 475 -2.84 25.02 -27.85
N CYS A 476 -2.72 23.79 -27.34
CA CYS A 476 -2.11 23.53 -26.03
C CYS A 476 -0.61 23.89 -25.99
N SER A 477 0.11 23.70 -27.11
CA SER A 477 1.52 24.09 -27.23
C SER A 477 1.69 25.61 -27.13
N ASP A 478 0.85 26.38 -27.82
CA ASP A 478 0.88 27.84 -27.78
C ASP A 478 0.57 28.37 -26.36
N HIS A 479 -0.38 27.76 -25.66
CA HIS A 479 -0.70 28.12 -24.27
C HIS A 479 0.46 27.82 -23.30
N LEU A 480 1.23 26.76 -23.53
CA LEU A 480 2.41 26.42 -22.74
C LEU A 480 3.51 27.49 -22.90
N GLU A 481 3.78 27.92 -24.13
CA GLU A 481 4.75 29.00 -24.41
C GLU A 481 4.32 30.32 -23.76
N GLU A 482 3.03 30.66 -23.79
CA GLU A 482 2.51 31.86 -23.15
C GLU A 482 2.61 31.81 -21.62
N ILE A 483 2.34 30.65 -21.00
CA ILE A 483 2.53 30.46 -19.55
C ILE A 483 4.00 30.64 -19.16
N GLU A 484 4.93 30.11 -19.95
CA GLU A 484 6.37 30.24 -19.70
C GLU A 484 6.83 31.69 -19.81
N ARG A 485 6.34 32.42 -20.82
CA ARG A 485 6.56 33.87 -20.96
C ARG A 485 6.05 34.65 -19.75
N LEU A 486 4.83 34.36 -19.29
CA LEU A 486 4.22 35.03 -18.12
C LEU A 486 4.97 34.72 -16.81
N LYS A 487 5.48 33.50 -16.64
CA LYS A 487 6.33 33.14 -15.49
C LYS A 487 7.61 33.96 -15.46
N GLN A 488 8.25 34.16 -16.62
CA GLN A 488 9.45 34.96 -16.72
C GLN A 488 9.18 36.44 -16.40
N GLU A 489 8.06 36.99 -16.87
CA GLU A 489 7.65 38.37 -16.57
C GLU A 489 7.33 38.56 -15.07
N LEU A 490 6.65 37.59 -14.43
CA LEU A 490 6.40 37.60 -12.99
C LEU A 490 7.71 37.58 -12.18
N GLY A 491 8.67 36.74 -12.58
CA GLY A 491 9.98 36.69 -11.93
C GLY A 491 10.74 38.02 -12.00
N ASN A 492 10.65 38.72 -13.13
CA ASN A 492 11.25 40.05 -13.29
C ASN A 492 10.56 41.09 -12.37
N ARG A 493 9.23 41.06 -12.28
CA ARG A 493 8.48 41.97 -11.39
C ARG A 493 8.79 41.71 -9.91
N ASP A 494 8.90 40.44 -9.50
CA ASP A 494 9.29 40.09 -8.13
C ASP A 494 10.70 40.57 -7.78
N PHE A 495 11.63 40.51 -8.74
CA PHE A 495 12.96 41.08 -8.58
C PHE A 495 12.92 42.60 -8.39
N GLU A 496 12.16 43.33 -9.20
CA GLU A 496 11.97 44.78 -9.06
C GLU A 496 11.36 45.15 -7.70
N ILE A 497 10.33 44.42 -7.27
CA ILE A 497 9.69 44.62 -5.95
C ILE A 497 10.71 44.40 -4.82
N SER A 498 11.57 43.38 -4.92
CA SER A 498 12.64 43.12 -3.95
C SER A 498 13.63 44.28 -3.86
N VAL A 499 14.02 44.86 -5.00
CA VAL A 499 14.91 46.02 -5.06
C VAL A 499 14.25 47.25 -4.44
N LEU A 500 12.99 47.53 -4.77
CA LEU A 500 12.23 48.65 -4.19
C LEU A 500 12.10 48.50 -2.68
N ASN A 501 11.79 47.30 -2.18
CA ASN A 501 11.69 47.02 -0.74
C ASN A 501 13.01 47.27 0.00
N LYS A 502 14.15 46.95 -0.62
CA LYS A 502 15.47 47.27 -0.07
C LYS A 502 15.71 48.78 -0.01
N MET A 503 15.33 49.54 -1.04
CA MET A 503 15.45 51.00 -1.04
C MET A 503 14.56 51.65 0.03
N VAL A 504 13.30 51.22 0.14
CA VAL A 504 12.36 51.71 1.16
C VAL A 504 12.91 51.44 2.56
N SER A 505 13.45 50.24 2.80
CA SER A 505 14.07 49.88 4.09
C SER A 505 15.26 50.77 4.44
N LYS A 506 16.08 51.16 3.44
CA LYS A 506 17.21 52.07 3.63
C LYS A 506 16.75 53.49 3.97
N LEU A 507 15.77 54.02 3.22
CA LEU A 507 15.18 55.33 3.49
C LEU A 507 14.51 55.41 4.88
N GLN A 508 13.85 54.34 5.32
CA GLN A 508 13.26 54.26 6.67
C GLN A 508 14.33 54.26 7.77
N LYS A 509 15.48 53.61 7.55
CA LYS A 509 16.63 53.67 8.47
C LYS A 509 17.21 55.08 8.54
N ASP A 510 17.43 55.73 7.40
CA ASP A 510 17.98 57.08 7.32
C ASP A 510 17.06 58.13 7.98
N LYS A 511 15.73 57.97 7.82
CA LYS A 511 14.73 58.82 8.47
C LYS A 511 14.68 58.63 10.01
N LYS A 512 14.99 57.43 10.51
CA LYS A 512 15.12 57.18 11.95
C LYS A 512 16.41 57.78 12.52
N LEU A 513 17.50 57.77 11.75
CA LEU A 513 18.78 58.39 12.15
C LEU A 513 18.70 59.92 12.20
N LYS A 514 17.92 60.57 11.32
CA LYS A 514 17.70 62.03 11.33
C LYS A 514 16.72 62.53 12.40
N LYS A 515 16.07 61.63 13.16
CA LYS A 515 15.12 61.94 14.25
C LYS A 515 15.71 61.73 15.65
N LYS A 516 16.94 61.24 15.74
CA LYS A 516 17.79 61.29 16.94
C LYS A 516 18.77 62.43 16.77
#